data_AF-A0A090FRA4-F1
#
_entry.id   AF-A0A090FRA4-F1
#
_cell.length_a   1.000
_cell.length_b   1.000
_cell.length_c   1.000
_cell.angle_alpha   90.00
_cell.angle_beta   90.00
_cell.angle_gamma   90.00
#
_symmetry.space_group_name_H-M   'P 1'
#
loop_
_entity.id
_entity.type
_entity.pdbx_description
1 polymer ?
#
loop_
_entity_poly.entity_id
_entity_poly.type
_entity_poly.pdbx_seq_one_letter_code
_entity_poly.pdbx_strand_id
1 'polypeptide(L)' 'MALEPKRGLVQKLLEETGITEAQALDLISLLGSNWSSLVREAKAIRDSLKPPTGPPSA' A
#
# COMPACT_ATOMS: atom_id res chain seq x y z
N MET A 1 -25.23 8.61 -2.18
CA MET A 1 -23.78 8.79 -2.39
C MET A 1 -23.04 8.06 -1.28
N ALA A 2 -22.37 6.94 -1.58
CA ALA A 2 -21.60 6.18 -0.58
C ALA A 2 -20.24 5.78 -1.17
N LEU A 3 -19.32 6.74 -1.26
CA LEU A 3 -17.91 6.51 -1.63
C LEU A 3 -16.94 7.10 -0.58
N GLU A 4 -17.45 7.66 0.50
CA GLU A 4 -16.70 8.32 1.58
C GLU A 4 -15.73 7.43 2.38
N PRO A 5 -15.95 6.11 2.63
CA PRO A 5 -15.03 5.33 3.47
C PRO A 5 -13.67 5.05 2.81
N LYS A 6 -13.59 5.14 1.47
CA LYS A 6 -12.37 4.80 0.73
C LYS A 6 -11.28 5.86 0.93
N ARG A 7 -11.63 7.15 1.00
CA ARG A 7 -10.65 8.24 1.14
C ARG A 7 -9.86 8.17 2.44
N GLY A 8 -10.54 7.93 3.57
CA GLY A 8 -9.86 7.79 4.87
C GLY A 8 -8.97 6.54 4.92
N LEU A 9 -9.39 5.46 4.28
CA LEU A 9 -8.61 4.23 4.20
C LEU A 9 -7.37 4.39 3.32
N VAL A 10 -7.51 5.06 2.17
CA VAL A 10 -6.42 5.39 1.25
C VAL A 10 -5.36 6.23 1.97
N GLN A 11 -5.75 7.35 2.58
CA GLN A 11 -4.81 8.24 3.29
C GLN A 11 -4.03 7.49 4.37
N LYS A 12 -4.73 6.69 5.19
CA LYS A 12 -4.09 5.86 6.21
C LYS A 12 -3.10 4.86 5.64
N LEU A 13 -3.41 4.25 4.49
CA LEU A 13 -2.49 3.34 3.80
C LEU A 13 -1.22 4.05 3.32
N LEU A 14 -1.37 5.25 2.77
CA LEU A 14 -0.24 6.06 2.28
C LEU A 14 0.69 6.40 3.43
N GLU A 15 0.15 6.86 4.56
CA GLU A 15 0.93 7.22 5.75
C GLU A 15 1.65 6.01 6.36
N GLU A 16 0.96 4.87 6.50
CA GLU A 16 1.49 3.69 7.19
C GLU A 16 2.49 2.89 6.36
N THR A 17 2.37 2.96 5.04
CA THR A 17 3.10 2.04 4.14
C THR A 17 4.00 2.78 3.15
N GLY A 18 3.72 4.04 2.83
CA GLY A 18 4.49 4.84 1.88
C GLY A 18 4.28 4.45 0.41
N ILE A 19 3.23 3.68 0.10
CA ILE A 19 2.81 3.42 -1.29
C ILE A 19 2.10 4.65 -1.87
N THR A 20 1.90 4.67 -3.19
CA THR A 20 1.18 5.74 -3.88
C THR A 20 -0.34 5.60 -3.76
N GLU A 21 -1.07 6.69 -3.98
CA GLU A 21 -2.55 6.70 -3.99
C GLU A 21 -3.14 5.67 -4.96
N ALA A 22 -2.58 5.57 -6.17
CA ALA A 22 -3.02 4.61 -7.18
C ALA A 22 -2.88 3.16 -6.68
N GLN A 23 -1.77 2.82 -6.02
CA GLN A 23 -1.55 1.49 -5.45
C GLN A 23 -2.50 1.20 -4.28
N ALA A 24 -2.77 2.19 -3.44
CA ALA A 24 -3.73 2.03 -2.34
C ALA A 24 -5.16 1.81 -2.87
N LEU A 25 -5.57 2.56 -3.89
CA LEU A 25 -6.88 2.40 -4.54
C LEU A 25 -7.04 1.03 -5.21
N ASP A 26 -5.98 0.53 -5.85
CA ASP A 26 -5.96 -0.80 -6.45
C ASP A 26 -6.12 -1.90 -5.38
N LEU A 27 -5.33 -1.82 -4.30
CA LEU A 27 -5.43 -2.75 -3.16
C LEU A 27 -6.81 -2.73 -2.50
N ILE A 28 -7.40 -1.55 -2.30
CA ILE A 28 -8.74 -1.42 -1.72
C ILE A 28 -9.81 -1.97 -2.67
N SER A 29 -9.61 -1.84 -3.97
CA SER A 29 -10.53 -2.41 -4.97
C SER A 29 -10.42 -3.94 -5.03
N LEU A 30 -9.23 -4.49 -4.82
CA LEU A 30 -8.97 -5.93 -4.85
C LEU A 30 -9.34 -6.64 -3.54
N LEU A 31 -9.00 -6.05 -2.39
CA LEU A 31 -9.09 -6.69 -1.07
C LEU A 31 -10.24 -6.14 -0.22
N GLY A 32 -10.92 -5.10 -0.70
CA GLY A 32 -11.94 -4.40 0.06
C GLY A 32 -11.36 -3.60 1.22
N SER A 33 -12.07 -3.54 2.34
CA SER A 33 -11.70 -2.71 3.50
C SER A 33 -10.95 -3.46 4.60
N ASN A 34 -10.39 -4.64 4.33
CA ASN A 34 -9.66 -5.40 5.34
C ASN A 34 -8.25 -4.83 5.60
N TRP A 35 -8.12 -4.03 6.66
CA TRP A 35 -6.90 -3.29 6.99
C TRP A 35 -5.64 -4.17 7.08
N SER A 36 -5.71 -5.34 7.71
CA SER A 36 -4.56 -6.22 7.89
C SER A 36 -4.02 -6.77 6.56
N SER A 37 -4.91 -7.14 5.63
CA SER A 37 -4.51 -7.54 4.27
C SER A 37 -3.92 -6.36 3.50
N LEU A 38 -4.56 -5.19 3.57
CA LEU A 38 -4.12 -4.00 2.85
C LEU A 38 -2.69 -3.59 3.27
N VAL A 39 -2.41 -3.51 4.57
CA VAL A 39 -1.08 -3.14 5.09
C VAL A 39 -0.01 -4.13 4.66
N ARG A 40 -0.32 -5.42 4.66
CA ARG A 40 0.64 -6.47 4.28
C ARG A 40 1.01 -6.37 2.81
N GLU A 41 0.02 -6.31 1.93
CA GLU A 41 0.28 -6.22 0.48
C GLU A 41 0.93 -4.89 0.11
N ALA A 42 0.51 -3.78 0.73
CA ALA A 42 1.15 -2.48 0.56
C ALA A 42 2.63 -2.48 0.96
N LYS A 43 2.99 -3.12 2.07
CA LYS A 43 4.39 -3.28 2.48
C LYS A 43 5.18 -4.15 1.50
N ALA A 44 4.58 -5.20 0.95
CA ALA A 44 5.21 -6.05 -0.07
C ALA A 44 5.46 -5.28 -1.37
N ILE A 45 4.51 -4.44 -1.80
CA ILE A 45 4.68 -3.54 -2.94
C ILE A 45 5.84 -2.56 -2.70
N ARG A 46 5.88 -1.89 -1.54
CA ARG A 46 6.98 -0.98 -1.21
C ARG A 46 8.34 -1.71 -1.22
N ASP A 47 8.40 -2.88 -0.60
CA ASP A 47 9.65 -3.63 -0.50
C ASP A 47 10.16 -4.05 -1.88
N SER A 48 9.26 -4.42 -2.79
CA SER A 48 9.58 -4.73 -4.19
C SER A 48 10.08 -3.52 -4.98
N LEU A 49 9.69 -2.30 -4.58
CA LEU A 49 10.16 -1.04 -5.19
C LEU A 49 11.48 -0.56 -4.59
N LYS A 50 11.85 -1.03 -3.40
CA LYS A 50 13.16 -0.76 -2.83
C LYS A 50 14.18 -1.60 -3.60
N PRO A 51 15.16 -0.99 -4.29
CA PRO A 51 16.26 -1.76 -4.84
C PRO A 51 16.93 -2.52 -3.68
N PRO A 52 17.24 -3.82 -3.84
CA PRO A 52 17.90 -4.59 -2.80
C PRO A 52 19.18 -3.86 -2.46
N THR A 53 19.19 -3.23 -1.29
CA THR A 53 20.36 -2.49 -0.80
C THR A 53 21.30 -3.54 -0.21
N GLY A 54 21.79 -4.43 -1.08
CA GLY A 54 23.00 -5.18 -0.86
C GLY A 54 24.16 -4.33 -1.37
N PRO A 55 25.26 -4.16 -0.61
CA PRO A 55 26.48 -3.62 -1.19
C PRO A 55 26.87 -4.51 -2.38
N PRO A 56 27.39 -3.96 -3.49
CA PRO A 56 28.10 -4.78 -4.46
C PRO A 56 29.30 -5.38 -3.71
N SER A 57 29.18 -6.64 -3.32
CA SER A 57 30.31 -7.46 -2.90
C SER A 57 31.03 -7.89 -4.17
N ALA A 58 31.98 -7.07 -4.63
CA ALA A 58 33.22 -7.45 -5.33
C ALA A 58 33.94 -6.19 -5.80
#